data_AF-A0A554MBA2-F1
#
_entry.id   AF-A0A554MBA2-F1
#
_cell.length_a   1.000
_cell.length_b   1.000
_cell.length_c   1.000
_cell.angle_alpha   90.00
_cell.angle_beta   90.00
_cell.angle_gamma   90.00
#
_symmetry.space_group_name_H-M   'P 1'
#
loop_
_entity.id
_entity.type
_entity.pdbx_description
1 polymer ?
#
loop_
_entity_poly.entity_id
_entity_poly.type
_entity_poly.pdbx_seq_one_letter_code
_entity_poly.pdbx_strand_id
1 'polypeptide(L)'
;MSLVICRGINNKALEMKKTKAFTLIELLIVIAIIGILASVVLVSLNSARKKAREAKYISYVSQMTGAVRSAIQAGYFDGINNNQSGCLGDYSGGGSCFGSLNNNVVINNALQQIVSNIPIGERPPNTPDSFGVYMSVVTNDAFNPNINYAWVGAVIGNDSSSEDICEKFGWGTKGNMGNVDEDGFYVVYEQLGISVCMDWIFIKNK
;
A
#
# COMPACT_ATOMS: atom_id res chain seq x y z
N MET A 1 87.11 -41.61 -10.01
CA MET A 1 86.88 -42.42 -8.79
C MET A 1 85.81 -41.71 -7.99
N SER A 2 84.73 -42.45 -7.68
CA SER A 2 83.67 -42.10 -6.72
C SER A 2 82.75 -40.93 -7.10
N LEU A 3 81.42 -40.97 -6.91
CA LEU A 3 80.51 -41.99 -6.40
C LEU A 3 79.11 -41.43 -6.73
N VAL A 4 78.32 -42.09 -7.58
CA VAL A 4 76.93 -41.70 -7.85
C VAL A 4 76.08 -42.17 -6.67
N ILE A 5 75.54 -41.23 -5.90
CA ILE A 5 74.59 -41.52 -4.81
C ILE A 5 73.19 -41.63 -5.42
N CYS A 6 72.69 -42.86 -5.54
CA CYS A 6 71.26 -43.11 -5.76
C CYS A 6 70.49 -42.78 -4.47
N ARG A 7 69.72 -41.69 -4.48
CA ARG A 7 68.70 -41.41 -3.43
C ARG A 7 67.40 -42.08 -3.84
N GLY A 8 66.97 -43.07 -3.05
CA GLY A 8 65.71 -43.79 -3.22
C GLY A 8 64.51 -42.85 -3.16
N ILE A 9 63.70 -42.86 -4.23
CA ILE A 9 62.40 -42.20 -4.27
C ILE A 9 61.40 -43.15 -3.61
N ASN A 10 60.94 -42.78 -2.41
CA ASN A 10 59.83 -43.46 -1.75
C ASN A 10 58.55 -43.19 -2.55
N ASN A 11 57.99 -44.23 -3.17
CA ASN A 11 56.66 -44.21 -3.77
C ASN A 11 55.60 -44.09 -2.67
N LYS A 12 55.23 -42.86 -2.30
CA LYS A 12 53.91 -42.60 -1.74
C LYS A 12 52.92 -42.56 -2.91
N ALA A 13 52.20 -43.66 -3.11
CA ALA A 13 51.09 -43.71 -4.04
C ALA A 13 50.12 -42.56 -3.72
N LEU A 14 50.01 -41.60 -4.64
CA LEU A 14 49.01 -40.54 -4.57
C LEU A 14 47.65 -41.21 -4.77
N GLU A 15 46.89 -41.33 -3.70
CA GLU A 15 45.50 -41.77 -3.72
C GLU A 15 44.69 -40.76 -4.55
N MET A 16 44.54 -41.05 -5.84
CA MET A 16 43.74 -40.23 -6.75
C MET A 16 42.28 -40.35 -6.32
N LYS A 17 41.82 -39.38 -5.50
CA LYS A 17 40.39 -39.16 -5.28
C LYS A 17 39.72 -39.09 -6.65
N LYS A 18 38.88 -40.09 -6.97
CA LYS A 18 38.05 -40.08 -8.18
C LYS A 18 37.20 -38.81 -8.16
N THR A 19 37.60 -37.80 -8.91
CA THR A 19 36.79 -36.62 -9.17
C THR A 19 35.60 -37.08 -10.00
N LYS A 20 34.40 -37.06 -9.41
CA LYS A 20 33.16 -37.37 -10.13
C LYS A 20 32.97 -36.31 -11.21
N ALA A 21 33.18 -36.68 -12.47
CA ALA A 21 32.80 -35.85 -13.60
C ALA A 21 31.29 -35.98 -13.82
N PHE A 22 30.58 -34.86 -13.82
CA PHE A 22 29.16 -34.82 -14.18
C PHE A 22 29.01 -35.10 -15.68
N THR A 23 28.02 -35.90 -16.04
CA THR A 23 27.69 -36.13 -17.45
C THR A 23 26.94 -34.91 -18.01
N LEU A 24 27.12 -34.62 -19.30
CA LEU A 24 26.41 -33.52 -19.97
C LEU A 24 24.88 -33.68 -19.89
N ILE A 25 24.39 -34.93 -19.89
CA ILE A 25 22.95 -35.22 -19.79
C ILE A 25 22.41 -34.95 -18.39
N GLU A 26 23.17 -35.22 -17.34
CA GLU A 26 22.77 -34.89 -15.96
C GLU A 26 22.63 -33.38 -15.78
N LEU A 27 23.55 -32.58 -16.32
CA LEU A 27 23.44 -31.12 -16.26
C LEU A 27 22.24 -30.59 -17.07
N LEU A 28 21.99 -31.19 -18.25
CA LEU A 28 20.90 -30.78 -19.14
C LEU A 28 19.52 -31.06 -18.55
N ILE A 29 19.33 -32.18 -17.87
CA ILE A 29 18.07 -32.50 -17.19
C ILE A 29 17.83 -31.55 -16.01
N VAL A 30 18.88 -31.19 -15.27
CA VAL A 30 18.75 -30.28 -14.11
C VAL A 30 18.26 -28.89 -14.53
N ILE A 31 18.85 -28.30 -15.57
CA ILE A 31 18.38 -26.99 -16.06
C ILE A 31 16.96 -27.06 -16.63
N ALA A 32 16.58 -28.20 -17.24
CA ALA A 32 15.22 -28.42 -17.74
C ALA A 32 14.21 -28.44 -16.58
N ILE A 33 14.51 -29.14 -15.49
CA ILE A 33 13.63 -29.21 -14.31
C ILE A 33 13.55 -27.84 -13.61
N ILE A 34 14.68 -27.14 -13.43
CA ILE A 34 14.70 -25.80 -12.84
C ILE A 34 13.86 -24.83 -13.67
N GLY A 35 13.93 -24.90 -15.00
CA GLY A 35 13.12 -24.07 -15.90
C GLY A 35 11.61 -24.30 -15.71
N ILE A 36 11.18 -25.56 -15.61
CA ILE A 36 9.77 -25.90 -15.38
C ILE A 36 9.31 -25.38 -14.01
N LEU A 37 10.07 -25.66 -12.95
CA LEU A 37 9.72 -25.19 -11.60
C LEU A 37 9.71 -23.66 -11.49
N ALA A 38 10.67 -22.97 -12.12
CA ALA A 38 10.75 -21.51 -12.09
C ALA A 38 9.56 -20.84 -12.78
N SER A 39 9.05 -21.40 -13.88
CA SER A 39 7.90 -20.85 -14.61
C SER A 39 6.62 -20.84 -13.76
N VAL A 40 6.35 -21.93 -13.03
CA VAL A 40 5.17 -22.04 -12.15
C VAL A 40 5.29 -21.07 -10.97
N VAL A 41 6.48 -20.98 -10.36
CA VAL A 41 6.73 -20.07 -9.24
C VAL A 41 6.56 -18.61 -9.65
N LEU A 42 7.01 -18.21 -10.84
CA LEU A 42 6.93 -16.81 -11.28
C LEU A 42 5.49 -16.30 -11.40
N VAL A 43 4.58 -17.12 -11.93
CA VAL A 43 3.15 -16.76 -12.04
C VAL A 43 2.52 -16.58 -10.65
N SER A 44 2.84 -17.49 -9.71
CA SER A 44 2.31 -17.41 -8.34
C SER A 44 2.82 -16.19 -7.56
N LEU A 45 4.07 -15.77 -7.81
CA LEU A 45 4.71 -14.66 -7.11
C LEU A 45 4.10 -13.30 -7.47
N ASN A 46 3.67 -13.10 -8.72
CA ASN A 46 3.04 -11.85 -9.14
C ASN A 46 1.71 -11.60 -8.41
N SER A 47 0.87 -12.64 -8.28
CA SER A 47 -0.39 -12.57 -7.54
C SER A 47 -0.16 -12.39 -6.03
N ALA A 48 0.82 -13.08 -5.46
CA ALA A 48 1.17 -12.92 -4.04
C ALA A 48 1.65 -11.50 -3.72
N ARG A 49 2.47 -10.90 -4.60
CA ARG A 49 2.92 -9.50 -4.46
C ARG A 49 1.76 -8.51 -4.56
N LYS A 50 0.78 -8.75 -5.44
CA LYS A 50 -0.43 -7.91 -5.53
C LYS A 50 -1.22 -7.94 -4.22
N LYS A 51 -1.53 -9.13 -3.71
CA LYS A 51 -2.24 -9.31 -2.43
C LYS A 51 -1.49 -8.70 -1.24
N ALA A 52 -0.17 -8.82 -1.20
CA ALA A 52 0.64 -8.21 -0.15
C ALA A 52 0.55 -6.67 -0.16
N ARG A 53 0.50 -6.05 -1.35
CA ARG A 53 0.27 -4.61 -1.48
C ARG A 53 -1.13 -4.23 -1.01
N GLU A 54 -2.16 -4.94 -1.47
CA GLU A 54 -3.55 -4.72 -1.04
C GLU A 54 -3.69 -4.76 0.50
N ALA A 55 -3.13 -5.78 1.16
CA ALA A 55 -3.18 -5.90 2.62
C ALA A 55 -2.51 -4.71 3.33
N LYS A 56 -1.41 -4.20 2.78
CA LYS A 56 -0.72 -3.03 3.31
C LYS A 56 -1.55 -1.76 3.16
N TYR A 57 -2.20 -1.58 2.02
CA TYR A 57 -3.11 -0.45 1.79
C TYR A 57 -4.31 -0.49 2.73
N ILE A 58 -4.94 -1.66 2.90
CA ILE A 58 -6.07 -1.82 3.83
C ILE A 58 -5.66 -1.44 5.25
N SER A 59 -4.49 -1.89 5.71
CA SER A 59 -3.95 -1.53 7.02
C SER A 59 -3.69 -0.02 7.15
N TYR A 60 -3.16 0.62 6.10
CA TYR A 60 -2.93 2.07 6.09
C TYR A 60 -4.25 2.86 6.16
N VAL A 61 -5.23 2.50 5.33
CA VAL A 61 -6.56 3.13 5.30
C VAL A 61 -7.23 3.02 6.67
N SER A 62 -7.25 1.83 7.26
CA SER A 62 -7.86 1.60 8.57
C SER A 62 -7.21 2.45 9.68
N GLN A 63 -5.88 2.55 9.70
CA GLN A 63 -5.16 3.41 10.64
C GLN A 63 -5.51 4.90 10.46
N MET A 64 -5.60 5.37 9.22
CA MET A 64 -5.94 6.76 8.91
C MET A 64 -7.39 7.09 9.24
N THR A 65 -8.34 6.24 8.85
CA THR A 65 -9.75 6.43 9.21
C THR A 65 -9.94 6.46 10.72
N GLY A 66 -9.28 5.57 11.46
CA GLY A 66 -9.29 5.58 12.93
C GLY A 66 -8.77 6.90 13.50
N ALA A 67 -7.63 7.38 13.01
CA ALA A 67 -7.05 8.66 13.43
C ALA A 67 -7.98 9.85 13.16
N VAL A 68 -8.60 9.90 11.97
CA VAL A 68 -9.55 10.96 11.60
C VAL A 68 -10.78 10.92 12.50
N ARG A 69 -11.38 9.74 12.72
CA ARG A 69 -12.54 9.60 13.61
C ARG A 69 -12.23 10.07 15.03
N SER A 70 -11.07 9.69 15.56
CA SER A 70 -10.61 10.18 16.87
C SER A 70 -10.38 11.69 16.89
N ALA A 71 -9.87 12.28 15.80
CA ALA A 71 -9.60 13.72 15.72
C ALA A 71 -10.88 14.55 15.63
N ILE A 72 -11.89 14.03 14.94
CA ILE A 72 -13.24 14.62 14.92
C ILE A 72 -13.84 14.56 16.33
N GLN A 73 -13.76 13.42 17.01
CA GLN A 73 -14.30 13.28 18.38
C GLN A 73 -13.60 14.22 19.39
N ALA A 74 -12.32 14.50 19.18
CA ALA A 74 -11.56 15.44 20.00
C ALA A 74 -11.81 16.92 19.66
N GLY A 75 -12.54 17.22 18.57
CA GLY A 75 -12.82 18.59 18.13
C GLY A 75 -11.65 19.29 17.44
N TYR A 76 -10.64 18.54 16.96
CA TYR A 76 -9.46 19.15 16.32
C TYR A 76 -9.74 19.75 14.94
N PHE A 77 -10.89 19.43 14.33
CA PHE A 77 -11.33 20.01 13.06
C PHE A 77 -12.30 21.18 13.22
N ASP A 78 -12.79 21.47 14.44
CA ASP A 78 -13.80 22.53 14.69
C ASP A 78 -13.28 23.94 14.36
N GLY A 79 -11.95 24.13 14.39
CA GLY A 79 -11.30 25.40 14.05
C GLY A 79 -11.06 25.62 12.55
N ILE A 80 -11.38 24.64 11.69
CA ILE A 80 -11.28 24.79 10.24
C ILE A 80 -12.54 25.50 9.76
N ASN A 81 -12.38 26.70 9.18
CA ASN A 81 -13.49 27.59 8.80
C ASN A 81 -13.69 27.71 7.29
N ASN A 82 -12.94 26.93 6.52
CA ASN A 82 -13.03 26.85 5.08
C ASN A 82 -13.00 25.40 4.64
N ASN A 83 -13.65 25.08 3.53
CA ASN A 83 -13.57 23.74 2.95
C ASN A 83 -12.10 23.43 2.65
N GLN A 84 -11.58 22.39 3.29
CA GLN A 84 -10.19 21.94 3.14
C GLN A 84 -10.21 20.51 2.67
N SER A 85 -9.48 20.22 1.60
CA SER A 85 -9.25 18.86 1.14
C SER A 85 -7.74 18.63 1.01
N GLY A 86 -7.31 17.41 1.24
CA GLY A 86 -5.90 17.09 1.16
C GLY A 86 -5.60 15.64 1.40
N CYS A 87 -4.39 15.27 0.96
CA CYS A 87 -3.87 13.95 1.19
C CYS A 87 -3.48 13.76 2.65
N LEU A 88 -3.82 12.59 3.18
CA LEU A 88 -3.37 12.13 4.49
C LEU A 88 -2.05 11.40 4.35
N GLY A 89 -1.07 11.81 5.14
CA GLY A 89 0.31 11.30 5.11
C GLY A 89 1.27 12.22 4.37
N ASP A 90 2.56 11.96 4.58
CA ASP A 90 3.63 12.64 3.84
C ASP A 90 3.96 11.83 2.58
N TYR A 91 3.55 12.34 1.42
CA TYR A 91 3.88 11.77 0.12
C TYR A 91 5.29 12.26 -0.26
N SER A 92 6.30 11.48 0.16
CA SER A 92 7.70 11.77 -0.13
C SER A 92 7.91 11.95 -1.64
N GLY A 93 8.31 13.14 -2.07
CA GLY A 93 8.56 13.47 -3.48
C GLY A 93 7.65 14.55 -4.10
N GLY A 94 6.81 15.22 -3.31
CA GLY A 94 5.98 16.35 -3.79
C GLY A 94 4.87 15.92 -4.76
N GLY A 95 4.43 14.66 -4.67
CA GLY A 95 3.37 14.11 -5.51
C GLY A 95 1.97 14.43 -4.98
N SER A 96 1.00 14.45 -5.88
CA SER A 96 -0.41 14.49 -5.53
C SER A 96 -0.94 13.09 -5.20
N CYS A 97 -1.92 13.02 -4.31
CA CYS A 97 -2.90 11.94 -4.29
C CYS A 97 -4.14 12.40 -5.07
N PHE A 98 -4.88 11.44 -5.62
CA PHE A 98 -6.08 11.67 -6.43
C PHE A 98 -6.01 12.85 -7.43
N GLY A 99 -5.23 12.71 -8.50
CA GLY A 99 -5.17 13.58 -9.67
C GLY A 99 -4.50 14.94 -9.46
N SER A 100 -4.77 15.63 -8.35
CA SER A 100 -4.27 16.99 -8.07
C SER A 100 -4.27 17.37 -6.57
N LEU A 101 -4.76 16.50 -5.67
CA LEU A 101 -4.74 16.84 -4.24
C LEU A 101 -3.31 16.74 -3.72
N ASN A 102 -2.90 17.72 -2.92
CA ASN A 102 -1.59 17.73 -2.28
C ASN A 102 -1.74 17.50 -0.77
N ASN A 103 -0.62 17.29 -0.08
CA ASN A 103 -0.59 17.27 1.38
C ASN A 103 -1.13 18.60 1.90
N ASN A 104 -2.17 18.55 2.72
CA ASN A 104 -2.74 19.74 3.32
C ASN A 104 -2.19 19.90 4.74
N VAL A 105 -1.40 20.96 4.94
CA VAL A 105 -0.72 21.24 6.23
C VAL A 105 -1.73 21.44 7.36
N VAL A 106 -2.89 22.05 7.10
CA VAL A 106 -3.91 22.29 8.13
C VAL A 106 -4.49 20.97 8.63
N ILE A 107 -4.91 20.11 7.71
CA ILE A 107 -5.43 18.78 8.02
C ILE A 107 -4.38 17.92 8.72
N ASN A 108 -3.15 17.89 8.19
CA ASN A 108 -2.08 17.08 8.76
C ASN A 108 -1.68 17.57 10.17
N ASN A 109 -1.65 18.89 10.41
CA ASN A 109 -1.40 19.43 11.74
C ASN A 109 -2.50 19.05 12.74
N ALA A 110 -3.77 19.05 12.33
CA ALA A 110 -4.87 18.60 13.18
C ALA A 110 -4.75 17.11 13.53
N LEU A 111 -4.34 16.27 12.57
CA LEU A 111 -4.13 14.83 12.80
C LEU A 111 -2.89 14.53 13.64
N GLN A 112 -1.83 15.33 13.52
CA GLN A 112 -0.61 15.18 14.31
C GLN A 112 -0.84 15.40 15.82
N GLN A 113 -1.96 16.02 16.21
CA GLN A 113 -2.35 16.13 17.63
C GLN A 113 -2.80 14.78 18.22
N ILE A 114 -3.11 13.78 17.39
CA ILE A 114 -3.47 12.42 17.81
C ILE A 114 -2.40 11.41 17.46
N VAL A 115 -1.85 11.47 16.26
CA VAL A 115 -0.87 10.50 15.78
C VAL A 115 0.45 11.22 15.55
N SER A 116 1.45 10.93 16.39
CA SER A 116 2.76 11.60 16.35
C SER A 116 3.51 11.37 15.04
N ASN A 117 3.27 10.24 14.36
CA ASN A 117 3.84 9.92 13.06
C ASN A 117 2.74 9.40 12.14
N ILE A 118 2.24 10.25 11.25
CA ILE A 118 1.35 9.80 10.18
C ILE A 118 2.18 8.88 9.27
N PRO A 119 1.73 7.64 8.97
CA PRO A 119 2.50 6.75 8.11
C PRO A 119 2.68 7.38 6.73
N ILE A 120 3.82 7.10 6.11
CA ILE A 120 4.16 7.60 4.78
C ILE A 120 3.17 6.99 3.78
N GLY A 121 2.56 7.83 2.95
CA GLY A 121 1.68 7.37 1.88
C GLY A 121 2.48 6.53 0.88
N GLU A 122 1.93 5.39 0.45
CA GLU A 122 2.61 4.53 -0.53
C GLU A 122 2.10 4.77 -1.95
N ARG A 123 2.99 5.20 -2.85
CA ARG A 123 2.74 5.20 -4.29
C ARG A 123 3.16 3.85 -4.88
N PRO A 124 2.29 3.08 -5.56
CA PRO A 124 2.71 1.87 -6.24
C PRO A 124 3.71 2.18 -7.36
N PRO A 125 4.61 1.24 -7.68
CA PRO A 125 5.52 1.40 -8.80
C PRO A 125 4.74 1.49 -10.12
N ASN A 126 5.07 2.47 -10.96
CA ASN A 126 4.69 2.60 -12.38
C ASN A 126 3.22 2.95 -12.73
N THR A 127 2.54 3.79 -11.95
CA THR A 127 1.32 4.48 -12.45
C THR A 127 1.47 5.99 -12.33
N PRO A 128 0.97 6.78 -13.31
CA PRO A 128 0.93 8.24 -13.21
C PRO A 128 0.03 8.73 -12.07
N ASP A 129 -0.97 7.95 -11.64
CA ASP A 129 -1.98 8.41 -10.69
C ASP A 129 -2.03 7.59 -9.38
N SER A 130 -1.67 8.27 -8.29
CA SER A 130 -2.61 8.66 -7.23
C SER A 130 -3.26 7.60 -6.33
N PHE A 131 -2.48 6.70 -5.74
CA PHE A 131 -2.97 5.89 -4.61
C PHE A 131 -2.71 6.62 -3.31
N GLY A 132 -3.71 6.68 -2.45
CA GLY A 132 -3.61 7.48 -1.25
C GLY A 132 -4.91 7.50 -0.45
N VAL A 133 -4.76 7.83 0.83
CA VAL A 133 -5.89 8.27 1.64
C VAL A 133 -5.91 9.78 1.57
N TYR A 134 -7.08 10.33 1.36
CA TYR A 134 -7.31 11.76 1.41
C TYR A 134 -8.54 12.02 2.25
N MET A 135 -8.68 13.25 2.72
CA MET A 135 -9.90 13.65 3.39
C MET A 135 -10.32 15.02 2.91
N SER A 136 -11.59 15.30 3.10
CA SER A 136 -12.12 16.65 3.03
C SER A 136 -12.87 16.97 4.29
N VAL A 137 -12.62 18.16 4.80
CA VAL A 137 -13.43 18.83 5.82
C VAL A 137 -14.27 19.85 5.07
N VAL A 138 -15.58 19.73 5.21
CA VAL A 138 -16.55 20.66 4.64
C VAL A 138 -17.22 21.39 5.79
N THR A 139 -17.10 22.71 5.75
CA THR A 139 -17.65 23.62 6.75
C THR A 139 -18.59 24.59 6.05
N ASN A 140 -19.78 24.80 6.62
CA ASN A 140 -20.84 25.60 5.97
C ASN A 140 -21.22 25.01 4.60
N ASP A 141 -21.73 23.77 4.59
CA ASP A 141 -22.20 23.12 3.37
C ASP A 141 -23.22 24.01 2.63
N ALA A 142 -23.07 24.14 1.31
CA ALA A 142 -23.91 25.03 0.49
C ALA A 142 -25.39 24.62 0.48
N PHE A 143 -25.68 23.34 0.74
CA PHE A 143 -27.04 22.80 0.82
C PHE A 143 -27.55 22.77 2.25
N ASN A 144 -26.69 22.56 3.24
CA ASN A 144 -27.05 22.64 4.65
C ASN A 144 -26.00 23.40 5.50
N PRO A 145 -26.15 24.72 5.65
CA PRO A 145 -25.14 25.56 6.31
C PRO A 145 -24.98 25.26 7.82
N ASN A 146 -25.86 24.45 8.41
CA ASN A 146 -25.80 24.08 9.82
C ASN A 146 -25.02 22.76 10.08
N ILE A 147 -24.60 22.07 9.02
CA ILE A 147 -23.89 20.79 9.14
C ILE A 147 -22.43 20.98 8.72
N ASN A 148 -21.54 20.59 9.62
CA ASN A 148 -20.13 20.38 9.32
C ASN A 148 -19.89 18.88 9.23
N TYR A 149 -19.20 18.43 8.18
CA TYR A 149 -18.86 17.03 8.01
C TYR A 149 -17.44 16.90 7.47
N ALA A 150 -16.85 15.75 7.74
CA ALA A 150 -15.64 15.30 7.09
C ALA A 150 -15.91 13.98 6.40
N TRP A 151 -15.15 13.69 5.35
CA TRP A 151 -15.13 12.37 4.76
C TRP A 151 -13.70 11.97 4.44
N VAL A 152 -13.45 10.66 4.51
CA VAL A 152 -12.14 10.06 4.23
C VAL A 152 -12.28 9.22 2.97
N GLY A 153 -11.52 9.56 1.94
CA GLY A 153 -11.45 8.83 0.69
C GLY A 153 -10.21 7.95 0.61
N ALA A 154 -10.36 6.73 0.12
CA ALA A 154 -9.27 5.83 -0.24
C ALA A 154 -9.32 5.55 -1.74
N VAL A 155 -8.22 5.86 -2.43
CA VAL A 155 -8.11 5.60 -3.87
C VAL A 155 -7.61 4.18 -4.10
N ILE A 156 -8.43 3.40 -4.80
CA ILE A 156 -8.13 2.06 -5.28
C ILE A 156 -7.87 2.18 -6.78
N GLY A 157 -6.90 1.44 -7.29
CA GLY A 157 -6.52 1.53 -8.69
C GLY A 157 -7.63 1.09 -9.66
N ASN A 158 -7.26 0.90 -10.91
CA ASN A 158 -8.15 0.38 -11.97
C ASN A 158 -8.45 -1.13 -11.82
N ASP A 159 -8.65 -1.61 -10.60
CA ASP A 159 -8.98 -3.01 -10.33
C ASP A 159 -10.50 -3.16 -10.23
N SER A 160 -11.07 -4.03 -11.07
CA SER A 160 -12.51 -4.35 -11.16
C SER A 160 -13.10 -5.06 -9.92
N SER A 161 -12.35 -5.13 -8.82
CA SER A 161 -12.76 -5.65 -7.52
C SER A 161 -12.75 -4.56 -6.46
N SER A 162 -12.90 -3.30 -6.87
CA SER A 162 -12.85 -2.15 -5.97
C SER A 162 -13.92 -2.22 -4.89
N GLU A 163 -15.13 -2.71 -5.22
CA GLU A 163 -16.20 -2.92 -4.24
C GLU A 163 -15.78 -3.91 -3.13
N ASP A 164 -15.22 -5.07 -3.50
CA ASP A 164 -14.70 -6.07 -2.55
C ASP A 164 -13.56 -5.52 -1.67
N ILE A 165 -12.81 -4.53 -2.16
CA ILE A 165 -11.72 -3.92 -1.41
C ILE A 165 -12.25 -2.81 -0.48
N CYS A 166 -13.22 -2.02 -0.91
CA CYS A 166 -13.88 -1.02 -0.06
C CYS A 166 -14.49 -1.67 1.19
N GLU A 167 -15.16 -2.83 1.02
CA GLU A 167 -15.74 -3.59 2.13
C GLU A 167 -14.70 -4.04 3.16
N LYS A 168 -13.46 -4.27 2.72
CA LYS A 168 -12.36 -4.70 3.60
C LYS A 168 -11.79 -3.57 4.46
N PHE A 169 -12.17 -2.32 4.21
CA PHE A 169 -11.77 -1.19 5.06
C PHE A 169 -12.53 -1.16 6.39
N GLY A 170 -13.60 -1.94 6.53
CA GLY A 170 -14.43 -1.95 7.75
C GLY A 170 -15.20 -0.66 7.94
N TRP A 171 -15.41 0.09 6.86
CA TRP A 171 -16.38 1.17 6.81
C TRP A 171 -17.78 0.55 6.82
N GLY A 172 -18.81 1.29 7.26
CA GLY A 172 -20.13 0.69 7.54
C GLY A 172 -20.86 0.28 6.28
N THR A 173 -22.16 0.53 6.19
CA THR A 173 -22.94 0.01 5.06
C THR A 173 -22.65 0.79 3.76
N LYS A 174 -22.81 0.12 2.61
CA LYS A 174 -22.81 0.73 1.27
C LYS A 174 -24.18 1.29 0.90
N GLY A 175 -24.19 2.31 0.06
CA GLY A 175 -25.32 3.21 -0.20
C GLY A 175 -24.88 4.44 -1.00
N ASN A 176 -25.72 5.47 -0.99
CA ASN A 176 -25.66 6.49 -2.04
C ASN A 176 -25.23 7.85 -1.49
N MET A 177 -24.53 8.62 -2.32
CA MET A 177 -24.06 9.99 -2.04
C MET A 177 -25.16 10.96 -1.56
N GLY A 178 -26.44 10.62 -1.72
CA GLY A 178 -27.58 11.43 -1.30
C GLY A 178 -28.05 11.24 0.14
N ASN A 179 -27.59 10.21 0.86
CA ASN A 179 -27.92 9.98 2.27
C ASN A 179 -26.76 10.46 3.16
N VAL A 180 -26.62 11.78 3.27
CA VAL A 180 -25.60 12.45 4.10
C VAL A 180 -26.11 12.71 5.52
N ASP A 181 -26.92 11.82 6.08
CA ASP A 181 -27.49 12.00 7.43
C ASP A 181 -27.06 10.87 8.41
N GLU A 182 -26.28 9.88 7.95
CA GLU A 182 -25.85 8.72 8.76
C GLU A 182 -24.33 8.61 8.83
N ASP A 183 -23.78 8.57 10.06
CA ASP A 183 -22.36 8.36 10.33
C ASP A 183 -21.90 6.96 9.90
N GLY A 184 -20.69 6.87 9.33
CA GLY A 184 -19.99 5.60 9.13
C GLY A 184 -20.46 4.83 7.90
N PHE A 185 -21.01 5.52 6.93
CA PHE A 185 -21.50 5.00 5.67
C PHE A 185 -20.45 5.19 4.56
N TYR A 186 -20.35 4.28 3.56
CA TYR A 186 -19.38 4.45 2.45
C TYR A 186 -19.93 4.38 1.01
N VAL A 187 -19.37 5.22 0.13
CA VAL A 187 -19.67 5.24 -1.32
C VAL A 187 -18.49 4.68 -2.11
N VAL A 188 -18.79 3.95 -3.19
CA VAL A 188 -17.80 3.59 -4.23
C VAL A 188 -18.06 4.43 -5.46
N TYR A 189 -17.02 5.04 -6.01
CA TYR A 189 -17.10 5.92 -7.17
C TYR A 189 -16.02 5.60 -8.19
N GLU A 190 -16.39 5.52 -9.46
CA GLU A 190 -15.47 5.28 -10.57
C GLU A 190 -15.33 6.55 -11.42
N GLN A 191 -14.13 7.13 -11.42
CA GLN A 191 -13.79 8.29 -12.26
C GLN A 191 -12.53 8.00 -13.05
N LEU A 192 -12.58 8.17 -14.38
CA LEU A 192 -11.41 7.98 -15.26
C LEU A 192 -10.76 6.58 -15.15
N GLY A 193 -11.53 5.54 -14.79
CA GLY A 193 -11.01 4.19 -14.55
C GLY A 193 -10.29 4.02 -13.20
N ILE A 194 -10.45 4.95 -12.26
CA ILE A 194 -9.96 4.88 -10.89
C ILE A 194 -11.17 4.66 -9.98
N SER A 195 -11.07 3.67 -9.09
CA SER A 195 -12.11 3.42 -8.10
C SER A 195 -11.78 4.10 -6.78
N VAL A 196 -12.74 4.77 -6.18
CA VAL A 196 -12.55 5.45 -4.89
C VAL A 196 -13.61 4.98 -3.94
N CYS A 197 -13.21 4.65 -2.71
CA CYS A 197 -14.13 4.45 -1.61
C CYS A 197 -14.11 5.71 -0.74
N MET A 198 -15.24 6.17 -0.22
CA MET A 198 -15.32 7.30 0.71
C MET A 198 -16.16 6.95 1.94
N ASP A 199 -15.68 7.24 3.15
CA ASP A 199 -16.40 7.10 4.44
C ASP A 199 -16.81 8.46 4.98
N TRP A 200 -18.09 8.62 5.35
CA TRP A 200 -18.68 9.87 5.84
C TRP A 200 -18.69 9.95 7.37
N ILE A 201 -18.27 11.08 7.93
CA ILE A 201 -18.15 11.31 9.38
C ILE A 201 -18.64 12.73 9.72
N PHE A 202 -19.72 12.85 10.50
CA PHE A 202 -20.23 14.15 10.93
C PHE A 202 -19.35 14.78 12.02
N ILE A 203 -19.08 16.07 11.85
CA ILE A 203 -18.44 16.89 12.88
C ILE A 203 -19.56 17.43 13.75
N LYS A 204 -19.76 16.83 14.93
CA LYS A 204 -20.79 17.28 15.86
C LYS A 204 -20.38 18.62 16.46
N ASN A 205 -20.91 19.71 15.90
CA ASN A 205 -20.88 21.02 16.55
C ASN A 205 -21.58 20.89 17.92
N LYS A 206 -20.90 21.28 19.00
CA LYS A 206 -21.49 21.40 20.33
C LYS A 206 -22.41 22.61 20.43
#